data_AF-A0A9P1FYV8-F1
#
_entry.id   AF-A0A9P1FYV8-F1
#
_cell.length_a   1.000
_cell.length_b   1.000
_cell.length_c   1.000
_cell.angle_alpha   90.00
_cell.angle_beta   90.00
_cell.angle_gamma   90.00
#
_symmetry.space_group_name_H-M   'P 1'
#
loop_
_entity.id
_entity.type
_entity.pdbx_description
1 polymer ?
#
loop_
_entity_poly.entity_id
_entity_poly.type
_entity_poly.pdbx_seq_one_letter_code
_entity_poly.pdbx_strand_id
1 'polypeptide(L)'
;MASQAGSMLGQDPKAVQNLVADLKMLAAFETAAEWRETKAMDGAFAALSWDDSTVKAAMPEYLNATGEDRAKVDYAFNALVPRQPEDVDPRQAVMHTWIKARLFTYNKAFPFKFSPY
;
A
#
# COMPACT_ATOMS: atom_id res chain seq x y z
N MET A 1 30.81 10.22 -15.92
CA MET A 1 30.25 8.85 -15.91
C MET A 1 30.96 8.04 -14.85
N ALA A 2 30.24 7.09 -14.23
CA ALA A 2 30.62 6.19 -13.14
C ALA A 2 30.55 6.76 -11.71
N SER A 3 29.46 6.42 -11.00
CA SER A 3 29.46 5.82 -9.65
C SER A 3 28.20 6.21 -8.83
N GLN A 4 27.02 5.68 -9.18
CA GLN A 4 25.86 5.63 -8.27
C GLN A 4 25.46 4.18 -7.92
N ALA A 5 26.31 3.19 -8.19
CA ALA A 5 26.03 1.79 -7.87
C ALA A 5 26.46 1.39 -6.44
N GLY A 6 27.09 2.29 -5.68
CA GLY A 6 27.78 1.96 -4.41
C GLY A 6 26.95 2.05 -3.12
N SER A 7 25.66 2.37 -3.15
CA SER A 7 24.90 2.66 -1.91
C SER A 7 23.78 1.67 -1.57
N MET A 8 23.54 0.62 -2.36
CA MET A 8 22.38 -0.28 -2.14
C MET A 8 22.68 -1.54 -1.29
N LEU A 9 23.91 -1.72 -0.81
CA LEU A 9 24.33 -2.95 -0.11
C LEU A 9 24.14 -2.95 1.42
N GLY A 10 23.39 -2.00 1.99
CA GLY A 10 23.29 -1.86 3.45
C GLY A 10 21.95 -1.38 4.01
N GLN A 11 20.93 -1.16 3.17
CA GLN A 11 19.57 -0.96 3.65
C GLN A 11 18.81 -2.24 3.37
N ASP A 12 18.41 -2.96 4.43
CA ASP A 12 17.41 -4.02 4.28
C ASP A 12 16.26 -3.49 3.42
N PRO A 13 15.81 -4.22 2.38
CA PRO A 13 14.73 -3.77 1.52
C PRO A 13 13.41 -3.73 2.30
N LYS A 14 13.19 -2.62 3.02
CA LYS A 14 11.98 -2.37 3.83
C LYS A 14 10.72 -2.26 2.98
N ALA A 15 10.85 -2.05 1.66
CA ALA A 15 9.70 -1.94 0.76
C ALA A 15 8.82 -3.20 0.80
N VAL A 16 9.44 -4.39 0.73
CA VAL A 16 8.70 -5.66 0.78
C VAL A 16 8.13 -5.90 2.18
N GLN A 17 8.96 -5.69 3.21
CA GLN A 17 8.53 -5.86 4.61
C GLN A 17 7.33 -4.98 4.95
N ASN A 18 7.38 -3.69 4.60
CA ASN A 18 6.32 -2.72 4.90
C ASN A 18 5.05 -3.03 4.12
N LEU A 19 5.15 -3.42 2.84
CA LEU A 19 3.99 -3.83 2.05
C LEU A 19 3.30 -5.04 2.68
N VAL A 20 4.06 -6.07 3.00
CA VAL A 20 3.50 -7.30 3.61
C VAL A 20 2.92 -7.02 4.99
N ALA A 21 3.55 -6.16 5.80
CA ALA A 21 3.04 -5.75 7.09
C ALA A 21 1.70 -5.02 6.96
N ASP A 22 1.59 -4.05 6.04
CA ASP A 22 0.35 -3.30 5.81
C ASP A 22 -0.78 -4.20 5.29
N LEU A 23 -0.48 -5.10 4.36
CA LEU A 23 -1.46 -6.07 3.84
C LEU A 23 -1.98 -7.00 4.94
N LYS A 24 -1.11 -7.44 5.85
CA LYS A 24 -1.52 -8.23 7.02
C LYS A 24 -2.46 -7.46 7.94
N MET A 25 -2.20 -6.16 8.16
CA MET A 25 -3.07 -5.34 9.00
C MET A 25 -4.41 -5.04 8.33
N LEU A 26 -4.45 -4.84 7.00
CA LEU A 26 -5.72 -4.76 6.27
C LEU A 26 -6.53 -6.05 6.42
N ALA A 27 -5.91 -7.21 6.16
CA ALA A 27 -6.58 -8.50 6.31
C ALA A 27 -7.09 -8.72 7.75
N ALA A 28 -6.29 -8.36 8.76
CA ALA A 28 -6.68 -8.44 10.17
C ALA A 28 -7.85 -7.50 10.49
N PHE A 29 -7.85 -6.27 9.97
CA PHE A 29 -8.94 -5.31 10.13
C PHE A 29 -10.25 -5.83 9.53
N GLU A 30 -10.21 -6.31 8.29
CA GLU A 30 -11.38 -6.84 7.58
C GLU A 30 -11.94 -8.09 8.27
N THR A 31 -11.06 -9.02 8.66
CA THR A 31 -11.45 -10.21 9.42
C THR A 31 -12.08 -9.81 10.75
N ALA A 32 -11.45 -8.90 11.50
CA ALA A 32 -12.01 -8.42 12.77
C ALA A 32 -13.37 -7.73 12.59
N ALA A 33 -13.60 -7.03 11.47
CA ALA A 33 -14.89 -6.44 11.14
C ALA A 33 -15.98 -7.50 10.96
N GLU A 34 -15.71 -8.55 10.18
CA GLU A 34 -16.64 -9.68 9.98
C GLU A 34 -17.02 -10.35 11.31
N TRP A 35 -16.03 -10.52 12.20
CA TRP A 35 -16.21 -11.12 13.53
C TRP A 35 -16.71 -10.13 14.60
N ARG A 36 -16.90 -8.85 14.23
CA ARG A 36 -17.34 -7.76 15.12
C ARG A 36 -16.40 -7.54 16.32
N GLU A 37 -15.11 -7.78 16.13
CA GLU A 37 -14.06 -7.60 17.13
C GLU A 37 -13.48 -6.19 17.08
N THR A 38 -14.21 -5.19 17.60
CA THR A 38 -13.83 -3.77 17.51
C THR A 38 -12.41 -3.49 18.04
N LYS A 39 -12.00 -4.14 19.15
CA LYS A 39 -10.65 -3.99 19.71
C LYS A 39 -9.56 -4.47 18.74
N ALA A 40 -9.81 -5.56 18.01
CA ALA A 40 -8.88 -6.08 17.02
C ALA A 40 -8.84 -5.19 15.77
N MET A 41 -9.99 -4.66 15.35
CA MET A 41 -10.04 -3.64 14.28
C MET A 41 -9.21 -2.41 14.63
N ASP A 42 -9.40 -1.85 15.84
CA ASP A 42 -8.67 -0.66 16.29
C ASP A 42 -7.17 -0.93 16.38
N GLY A 43 -6.79 -2.12 16.87
CA GLY A 43 -5.40 -2.57 16.93
C GLY A 43 -4.77 -2.70 15.54
N ALA A 44 -5.46 -3.33 14.59
CA ALA A 44 -4.98 -3.48 13.21
C ALA A 44 -4.86 -2.13 12.50
N PHE A 45 -5.85 -1.25 12.68
CA PHE A 45 -5.81 0.10 12.14
C PHE A 45 -4.62 0.87 12.72
N ALA A 46 -4.45 0.90 14.04
CA ALA A 46 -3.35 1.62 14.68
C ALA A 46 -1.95 1.07 14.33
N ALA A 47 -1.85 -0.23 14.03
CA ALA A 47 -0.61 -0.90 13.67
C ALA A 47 -0.23 -0.81 12.18
N LEU A 48 -1.08 -0.24 11.33
CA LEU A 48 -0.68 0.12 9.98
C LEU A 48 0.47 1.13 10.03
N SER A 49 1.36 1.10 9.04
CA SER A 49 2.58 1.93 9.00
C SER A 49 2.33 3.40 8.67
N TRP A 50 1.40 4.05 9.38
CA TRP A 50 0.98 5.44 9.15
C TRP A 50 2.09 6.47 9.24
N ASP A 51 3.26 6.13 9.77
CA ASP A 51 4.40 7.02 9.97
C ASP A 51 5.41 7.01 8.81
N ASP A 52 5.24 6.13 7.81
CA ASP A 52 6.10 6.05 6.63
C ASP A 52 6.11 7.36 5.84
N SER A 53 7.20 8.14 5.96
CA SER A 53 7.32 9.46 5.37
C SER A 53 7.24 9.45 3.84
N THR A 54 7.70 8.38 3.21
CA THR A 54 7.69 8.25 1.75
C THR A 54 6.26 8.06 1.25
N VAL A 55 5.47 7.23 1.94
CA VAL A 55 4.04 7.04 1.61
C VAL A 55 3.24 8.31 1.89
N LYS A 56 3.49 9.00 3.01
CA LYS A 56 2.85 10.31 3.32
C LYS A 56 3.06 11.32 2.21
N ALA A 57 4.29 11.46 1.71
CA ALA A 57 4.63 12.40 0.65
C ALA A 57 3.95 12.03 -0.68
N ALA A 58 3.85 10.73 -0.98
CA ALA A 58 3.26 10.24 -2.22
C ALA A 58 1.73 10.22 -2.24
N MET A 59 1.07 10.27 -1.08
CA MET A 59 -0.38 10.24 -0.98
C MET A 59 -1.10 11.36 -1.74
N PRO A 60 -0.76 12.66 -1.59
CA PRO A 60 -1.37 13.71 -2.40
C PRO A 60 -1.07 13.54 -3.89
N GLU A 61 0.11 12.99 -4.26
CA GLU A 61 0.44 12.73 -5.66
C GLU A 61 -0.44 11.62 -6.25
N TYR A 62 -0.63 10.51 -5.53
CA TYR A 62 -1.50 9.41 -5.95
C TYR A 62 -2.97 9.89 -6.09
N LEU A 63 -3.47 10.69 -5.14
CA LEU A 63 -4.84 11.20 -5.20
C LEU A 63 -5.09 12.08 -6.43
N ASN A 64 -4.09 12.86 -6.83
CA ASN A 64 -4.12 13.70 -8.02
C ASN A 64 -3.69 12.98 -9.30
N ALA A 65 -3.15 11.76 -9.20
CA ALA A 65 -2.70 11.00 -10.35
C ALA A 65 -3.89 10.64 -11.26
N THR A 66 -3.62 10.63 -12.57
CA THR A 66 -4.57 10.24 -13.61
C THR A 66 -3.86 9.39 -14.67
N GLY A 67 -4.62 8.78 -15.58
CA GLY A 67 -4.06 8.03 -16.69
C GLY A 67 -3.37 6.72 -16.28
N GLU A 68 -2.27 6.40 -16.97
CA GLU A 68 -1.63 5.07 -16.93
C GLU A 68 -1.04 4.72 -15.57
N ASP A 69 -0.36 5.67 -14.89
CA ASP A 69 0.28 5.40 -13.60
C ASP A 69 -0.75 5.06 -12.51
N ARG A 70 -1.88 5.77 -12.49
CA ARG A 70 -2.98 5.46 -11.59
C ARG A 70 -3.61 4.11 -11.93
N ALA A 71 -3.85 3.84 -13.22
CA ALA A 71 -4.43 2.59 -13.66
C ALA A 71 -3.57 1.37 -13.27
N LYS A 72 -2.24 1.48 -13.39
CA LYS A 72 -1.30 0.42 -12.97
C LYS A 72 -1.36 0.16 -11.46
N VAL A 73 -1.40 1.21 -10.65
CA VAL A 73 -1.50 1.09 -9.20
C VAL A 73 -2.84 0.52 -8.77
N ASP A 74 -3.94 1.00 -9.34
CA ASP A 74 -5.27 0.47 -9.06
C ASP A 74 -5.38 -1.01 -9.49
N TYR A 75 -4.78 -1.39 -10.62
CA TYR A 75 -4.70 -2.78 -11.06
C TYR A 75 -3.91 -3.65 -10.06
N ALA A 76 -2.71 -3.23 -9.66
CA ALA A 76 -1.91 -3.94 -8.66
C ALA A 76 -2.66 -4.09 -7.33
N PHE A 77 -3.31 -3.01 -6.87
CA PHE A 77 -4.09 -3.03 -5.64
C PHE A 77 -5.24 -4.03 -5.72
N ASN A 78 -6.02 -4.00 -6.80
CA ASN A 78 -7.15 -4.92 -6.98
C ASN A 78 -6.70 -6.39 -7.12
N ALA A 79 -5.48 -6.65 -7.59
CA ALA A 79 -4.91 -7.99 -7.58
C ALA A 79 -4.53 -8.48 -6.18
N LEU A 80 -4.17 -7.57 -5.26
CA LEU A 80 -3.83 -7.88 -3.86
C LEU A 80 -5.06 -7.93 -2.95
N VAL A 81 -6.02 -7.05 -3.19
CA VAL A 81 -7.24 -6.85 -2.40
C VAL A 81 -8.44 -6.96 -3.35
N PRO A 82 -8.89 -8.20 -3.67
CA PRO A 82 -9.93 -8.40 -4.69
C PRO A 82 -11.34 -8.09 -4.18
N ARG A 83 -11.54 -8.06 -2.85
CA ARG A 83 -12.85 -7.84 -2.25
C ARG A 83 -13.14 -6.35 -2.17
N GLN A 84 -14.31 -5.95 -2.66
CA GLN A 84 -14.82 -4.60 -2.41
C GLN A 84 -15.34 -4.52 -0.97
N PRO A 85 -15.19 -3.39 -0.27
CA PRO A 85 -15.83 -3.18 1.03
C PRO A 85 -17.34 -3.44 0.93
N GLU A 86 -17.87 -4.38 1.72
CA GLU A 86 -19.33 -4.67 1.77
C GLU A 86 -20.10 -3.52 2.45
N ASP A 87 -19.45 -2.80 3.36
CA ASP A 87 -19.90 -1.54 3.96
C ASP A 87 -18.73 -0.54 3.96
N VAL A 88 -18.99 0.74 3.66
CA VAL A 88 -17.93 1.76 3.60
C VAL A 88 -17.54 2.19 5.02
N ASP A 89 -16.75 1.37 5.73
CA ASP A 89 -16.01 1.86 6.91
C ASP A 89 -14.96 2.88 6.42
N PRO A 90 -15.04 4.16 6.83
CA PRO A 90 -14.10 5.18 6.39
C PRO A 90 -12.64 4.82 6.73
N ARG A 91 -12.40 4.02 7.78
CA ARG A 91 -11.06 3.54 8.13
C ARG A 91 -10.52 2.56 7.08
N GLN A 92 -11.34 1.63 6.60
CA GLN A 92 -10.95 0.72 5.52
C GLN A 92 -10.60 1.50 4.25
N ALA A 93 -11.40 2.51 3.90
CA ALA A 93 -11.12 3.39 2.75
C ALA A 93 -9.77 4.13 2.90
N VAL A 94 -9.44 4.61 4.10
CA VAL A 94 -8.13 5.22 4.39
C VAL A 94 -6.99 4.21 4.28
N MET A 95 -7.17 2.98 4.80
CA MET A 95 -6.16 1.90 4.66
C MET A 95 -5.93 1.54 3.19
N HIS A 96 -6.99 1.44 2.38
CA HIS A 96 -6.87 1.21 0.93
C HIS A 96 -6.08 2.33 0.27
N THR A 97 -6.42 3.58 0.56
CA THR A 97 -5.73 4.75 0.00
C THR A 97 -4.25 4.76 0.37
N TRP A 98 -3.91 4.37 1.60
CA TRP A 98 -2.53 4.25 2.07
C TRP A 98 -1.74 3.20 1.30
N ILE A 99 -2.30 1.99 1.15
CA ILE A 99 -1.64 0.89 0.42
C ILE A 99 -1.47 1.27 -1.06
N LYS A 100 -2.45 1.94 -1.66
CA LYS A 100 -2.32 2.46 -3.03
C LYS A 100 -1.23 3.51 -3.15
N ALA A 101 -1.13 4.46 -2.22
CA ALA A 101 -0.04 5.42 -2.18
C ALA A 101 1.34 4.71 -2.03
N ARG A 102 1.43 3.66 -1.22
CA ARG A 102 2.62 2.82 -1.12
C ARG A 102 2.97 2.17 -2.47
N LEU A 103 2.01 1.52 -3.13
CA LEU A 103 2.22 0.94 -4.45
C LEU A 103 2.60 1.99 -5.50
N PHE A 104 2.07 3.21 -5.39
CA PHE A 104 2.45 4.34 -6.24
C PHE A 104 3.92 4.73 -6.05
N THR A 105 4.44 4.74 -4.81
CA THR A 105 5.88 4.96 -4.58
C THR A 105 6.73 3.91 -5.27
N TYR A 106 6.28 2.65 -5.26
CA TYR A 106 7.02 1.55 -5.88
C TYR A 106 6.97 1.62 -7.40
N ASN A 107 5.80 1.91 -7.98
CA ASN A 107 5.66 2.13 -9.42
C ASN A 107 6.51 3.31 -9.91
N LYS A 108 6.61 4.40 -9.14
CA LYS A 108 7.48 5.54 -9.49
C LYS A 108 8.97 5.16 -9.48
N ALA A 109 9.40 4.35 -8.50
CA ALA A 109 10.79 3.91 -8.41
C ALA A 109 11.14 2.87 -9.48
N PHE A 110 10.26 1.89 -9.67
CA PHE A 110 10.39 0.79 -10.62
C PHE A 110 9.01 0.47 -11.22
N PRO A 111 8.69 1.02 -12.40
CA PRO A 111 7.36 0.88 -13.01
C PRO A 111 6.91 -0.57 -13.14
N PHE A 112 5.67 -0.83 -12.74
CA PHE A 112 5.09 -2.16 -12.81
C PHE A 112 4.95 -2.62 -14.25
N LYS A 113 5.21 -3.92 -14.45
CA LYS A 113 4.98 -4.64 -15.71
C LYS A 113 4.03 -5.79 -15.43
N PHE A 114 2.84 -5.72 -16.01
CA PHE A 114 1.82 -6.77 -15.88
C PHE A 114 1.69 -7.64 -17.12
N SER A 115 2.24 -7.19 -18.26
CA SER A 115 2.38 -8.04 -19.44
C SER A 115 3.34 -9.18 -19.11
N PRO A 116 2.93 -10.44 -19.28
CA PRO A 116 3.85 -11.58 -19.18
C PRO A 116 4.76 -11.71 -20.42
N TYR A 117 4.54 -10.88 -21.44
CA TYR A 117 5.27 -10.83 -22.71
C TYR A 117 6.08 -9.55 -22.84
#